data_AF-A0A349A1Z6-F1
#
_entry.id   AF-A0A349A1Z6-F1
#
_cell.length_a   1.000
_cell.length_b   1.000
_cell.length_c   1.000
_cell.angle_alpha   90.00
_cell.angle_beta   90.00
_cell.angle_gamma   90.00
#
_symmetry.space_group_name_H-M   'P 1'
#
loop_
_entity.id
_entity.type
_entity.pdbx_description
1 polymer ?
#
loop_
_entity_poly.entity_id
_entity_poly.type
_entity_poly.pdbx_seq_one_letter_code
_entity_poly.pdbx_strand_id
1 'polypeptide(L)'
;MMIIDPSEENRFRLTRTANGDRAKGKFTWPDGRRYEGEFLNGHLQGLGAMTWPDGSSYKGEWENDLPHGRGVFTWPDGRKIQGEWEAGKAREDERQRQARESQPKAEEETRRKAEGETRQKVEAEAHRKAEEEARLKAEEEARHQAEAEALSKREEEARLLDEEETRRKAETEAALPATGKAEEEADLGDEDEEQKRIEEEIRQKTEELARKKAEAAARRKEAEAKKKAEEEARRIAEEEARRKAEEEARRIAEEEARRKAEEEARLKAEEEARRKAEEEARRKAEEETRRKA
;
A
#
# COMPACT_ATOMS: atom_id res chain seq x y z
N MET A 1 37.39 -42.38 -7.30
CA MET A 1 38.25 -42.83 -8.41
C MET A 1 37.85 -42.04 -9.65
N MET A 2 38.44 -40.86 -9.88
CA MET A 2 38.21 -40.16 -11.15
C MET A 2 38.98 -40.91 -12.24
N ILE A 3 38.26 -41.48 -13.20
CA ILE A 3 38.82 -42.16 -14.36
C ILE A 3 39.41 -41.07 -15.26
N ILE A 4 40.73 -41.07 -15.42
CA ILE A 4 41.45 -40.19 -16.34
C ILE A 4 41.40 -40.87 -17.72
N ASP A 5 40.60 -40.31 -18.62
CA ASP A 5 40.50 -40.74 -20.01
C ASP A 5 41.81 -40.35 -20.77
N PRO A 6 42.56 -41.28 -21.39
CA PRO A 6 43.89 -41.00 -21.91
C PRO A 6 43.93 -40.24 -23.26
N SER A 7 42.80 -39.78 -23.82
CA SER A 7 42.76 -39.29 -25.21
C SER A 7 42.90 -37.77 -25.41
N GLU A 8 43.19 -36.97 -24.38
CA GLU A 8 43.28 -35.50 -24.49
C GLU A 8 44.61 -34.96 -23.97
N GLU A 9 45.66 -35.18 -24.75
CA GLU A 9 47.08 -34.89 -24.47
C GLU A 9 47.43 -33.39 -24.29
N ASN A 10 46.43 -32.49 -24.20
CA ASN A 10 46.64 -31.04 -24.05
C ASN A 10 45.91 -30.41 -22.84
N ARG A 11 45.22 -31.19 -21.99
CA ARG A 11 44.47 -30.67 -20.82
C ARG A 11 45.21 -30.69 -19.48
N PHE A 12 46.37 -31.35 -19.40
CA PHE A 12 47.02 -31.65 -18.12
C PHE A 12 48.51 -31.29 -18.14
N ARG A 13 48.88 -30.29 -17.32
CA ARG A 13 50.29 -30.10 -16.91
C ARG A 13 50.32 -30.12 -15.39
N LEU A 14 50.53 -31.30 -14.82
CA LEU A 14 50.79 -31.51 -13.40
C LEU A 14 52.27 -31.84 -13.21
N THR A 15 52.96 -31.08 -12.37
CA THR A 15 54.29 -31.45 -11.86
C THR A 15 54.08 -32.15 -10.53
N ARG A 16 54.30 -33.47 -10.51
CA ARG A 16 54.22 -34.28 -9.28
C ARG A 16 55.45 -33.98 -8.41
N THR A 17 55.24 -33.71 -7.13
CA THR A 17 56.33 -33.57 -6.16
C THR A 17 56.78 -34.95 -5.67
N ALA A 18 58.02 -35.08 -5.20
CA ALA A 18 58.68 -36.36 -4.90
C ALA A 18 57.97 -37.27 -3.87
N ASN A 19 56.96 -36.76 -3.15
CA ASN A 19 56.21 -37.50 -2.13
C ASN A 19 54.86 -38.06 -2.60
N GLY A 20 54.62 -38.18 -3.91
CA GLY A 20 53.50 -38.98 -4.48
C GLY A 20 52.10 -38.37 -4.38
N ASP A 21 51.80 -37.64 -3.30
CA ASP A 21 50.43 -37.24 -2.97
C ASP A 21 50.10 -35.81 -3.41
N ARG A 22 51.10 -34.91 -3.40
CA ARG A 22 50.93 -33.49 -3.78
C ARG A 22 51.45 -33.20 -5.18
N ALA A 23 50.61 -32.61 -6.00
CA ALA A 23 50.98 -32.09 -7.32
C ALA A 23 50.65 -30.59 -7.40
N LYS A 24 51.36 -29.86 -8.26
CA LYS A 24 50.97 -28.50 -8.66
C LYS A 24 50.77 -28.48 -10.15
N GLY A 25 49.81 -27.72 -10.63
CA GLY A 25 49.64 -27.60 -12.07
C GLY A 25 48.39 -26.87 -12.50
N LYS A 26 48.11 -26.98 -13.80
CA LYS A 26 46.95 -26.37 -14.44
C LYS A 26 46.01 -27.45 -14.94
N PHE A 27 44.73 -27.29 -14.64
CA PHE A 27 43.65 -28.16 -15.09
C PHE A 27 42.61 -27.32 -15.82
N THR A 28 42.19 -27.77 -17.00
CA THR A 28 41.09 -27.14 -17.77
C THR A 28 39.97 -28.14 -17.97
N TRP A 29 38.77 -27.80 -17.50
CA TRP A 29 37.58 -28.62 -17.68
C TRP A 29 37.00 -28.45 -19.09
N PRO A 30 36.25 -29.46 -19.60
CA PRO A 30 35.54 -29.34 -20.88
C PRO A 30 34.55 -28.17 -20.93
N ASP A 31 34.01 -27.75 -19.78
CA ASP A 31 33.07 -26.62 -19.68
C ASP A 31 33.76 -25.25 -19.73
N GLY A 32 35.09 -25.21 -19.87
CA GLY A 32 35.89 -23.99 -19.99
C GLY A 32 36.41 -23.44 -18.66
N ARG A 33 36.10 -24.06 -17.51
CA ARG A 33 36.73 -23.69 -16.24
C ARG A 33 38.23 -23.99 -16.29
N ARG A 34 39.02 -23.20 -15.57
CA ARG A 34 40.47 -23.35 -15.48
C ARG A 34 40.92 -23.20 -14.04
N TYR A 35 41.70 -24.15 -13.55
CA TYR A 35 42.31 -24.09 -12.22
C TYR A 35 43.82 -24.15 -12.34
N GLU A 36 44.49 -23.34 -11.54
CA GLU A 36 45.94 -23.35 -11.37
C GLU A 36 46.25 -23.34 -9.87
N GLY A 37 46.85 -24.41 -9.35
CA GLY A 37 47.07 -24.54 -7.92
C GLY A 37 47.63 -25.89 -7.51
N GLU A 38 47.49 -26.21 -6.23
CA GLU A 38 47.92 -27.49 -5.66
C GLU A 38 46.79 -28.53 -5.69
N PHE A 39 47.19 -29.79 -5.80
CA PHE A 39 46.33 -30.94 -5.85
C PHE A 39 46.83 -31.95 -4.84
N LEU A 40 45.92 -32.58 -4.09
CA LEU A 40 46.21 -33.71 -3.22
C LEU A 40 45.28 -34.86 -3.59
N ASN A 41 45.82 -36.02 -3.94
CA ASN A 41 45.02 -37.20 -4.33
C ASN A 41 43.98 -36.92 -5.44
N GLY A 42 44.25 -35.95 -6.32
CA GLY A 42 43.34 -35.56 -7.41
C GLY A 42 42.31 -34.49 -7.05
N HIS A 43 42.25 -34.04 -5.79
CA HIS A 43 41.38 -32.96 -5.34
C HIS A 43 42.11 -31.62 -5.25
N LEU A 44 41.41 -30.52 -5.51
CA LEU A 44 41.96 -29.17 -5.35
C LEU A 44 42.25 -28.91 -3.86
N GLN A 45 43.47 -28.52 -3.54
CA GLN A 45 43.95 -28.35 -2.17
C GLN A 45 44.97 -27.21 -2.08
N GLY A 46 45.07 -26.59 -0.90
CA GLY A 46 46.04 -25.53 -0.65
C GLY A 46 45.78 -24.29 -1.51
N LEU A 47 46.84 -23.57 -1.92
CA LEU A 47 46.68 -22.32 -2.66
C LEU A 47 46.38 -22.56 -4.15
N GLY A 48 45.32 -21.93 -4.65
CA GLY A 48 44.92 -22.07 -6.04
C GLY A 48 44.04 -20.95 -6.58
N ALA A 49 43.99 -20.87 -7.90
CA ALA A 49 43.22 -19.90 -8.65
C ALA A 49 42.27 -20.63 -9.61
N MET A 50 40.95 -20.47 -9.42
CA MET A 50 39.93 -20.92 -10.37
C MET A 50 39.44 -19.74 -11.20
N THR A 51 39.28 -19.95 -12.50
CA THR A 51 38.65 -19.01 -13.43
C THR A 51 37.50 -19.73 -14.13
N TRP A 52 36.34 -19.10 -14.14
CA TRP A 52 35.15 -19.63 -14.80
C TRP A 52 34.96 -18.97 -16.18
N PRO A 53 34.20 -19.62 -17.10
CA PRO A 53 33.95 -19.09 -18.45
C PRO A 53 33.23 -17.75 -18.47
N ASP A 54 32.47 -17.44 -17.41
CA ASP A 54 31.77 -16.15 -17.26
C ASP A 54 32.72 -14.98 -16.95
N GLY A 55 34.01 -15.24 -16.71
CA GLY A 55 35.01 -14.25 -16.34
C GLY A 55 35.16 -14.07 -14.82
N SER A 56 34.34 -14.75 -14.01
CA SER A 56 34.54 -14.78 -12.57
C SER A 56 35.81 -15.56 -12.22
N SER A 57 36.43 -15.22 -11.10
CA SER A 57 37.62 -15.93 -10.62
C SER A 57 37.72 -15.94 -9.11
N TYR A 58 38.29 -17.00 -8.57
CA TYR A 58 38.59 -17.15 -7.15
C TYR A 58 40.07 -17.42 -6.99
N LYS A 59 40.73 -16.68 -6.11
CA LYS A 59 42.13 -16.88 -5.73
C LYS A 59 42.21 -16.99 -4.22
N GLY A 60 42.61 -18.15 -3.70
CA GLY A 60 42.63 -18.38 -2.27
C GLY A 60 43.05 -19.79 -1.91
N GLU A 61 42.75 -20.18 -0.68
CA GLU A 61 42.95 -21.55 -0.23
C GLU A 61 41.79 -22.44 -0.72
N TRP A 62 42.09 -23.71 -0.93
CA TRP A 62 41.18 -24.74 -1.41
C TRP A 62 41.28 -25.93 -0.49
N GLU A 63 40.14 -26.53 -0.19
CA GLU A 63 40.07 -27.77 0.55
C GLU A 63 38.99 -28.66 -0.05
N ASN A 64 39.35 -29.88 -0.44
CA ASN A 64 38.44 -30.87 -1.02
C ASN A 64 37.56 -30.31 -2.15
N ASP A 65 38.19 -29.68 -3.15
CA ASP A 65 37.53 -29.06 -4.31
C ASP A 65 36.69 -27.82 -4.03
N LEU A 66 36.66 -27.32 -2.79
CA LEU A 66 35.92 -26.14 -2.38
C LEU A 66 36.84 -24.99 -1.97
N PRO A 67 36.48 -23.73 -2.28
CA PRO A 67 37.10 -22.55 -1.69
C PRO A 67 37.08 -22.61 -0.16
N HIS A 68 38.24 -22.42 0.47
CA HIS A 68 38.44 -22.44 1.91
C HIS A 68 39.42 -21.32 2.34
N GLY A 69 39.47 -20.98 3.63
CA GLY A 69 40.48 -20.10 4.21
C GLY A 69 40.46 -18.70 3.61
N ARG A 70 41.61 -18.06 3.49
CA ARG A 70 41.66 -16.70 2.93
C ARG A 70 41.62 -16.74 1.42
N GLY A 71 40.68 -15.99 0.85
CA GLY A 71 40.54 -15.89 -0.59
C GLY A 71 39.83 -14.65 -1.07
N VAL A 72 39.99 -14.39 -2.36
CA VAL A 72 39.38 -13.28 -3.09
C VAL A 72 38.58 -13.84 -4.26
N PHE A 73 37.28 -13.60 -4.25
CA PHE A 73 36.42 -13.84 -5.40
C PHE A 73 36.22 -12.54 -6.17
N THR A 74 36.40 -12.59 -7.48
CA THR A 74 36.25 -11.48 -8.41
C THR A 74 35.12 -11.82 -9.38
N TRP A 75 34.11 -10.95 -9.46
CA TRP A 75 33.02 -11.07 -10.42
C TRP A 75 33.46 -10.55 -11.81
N PRO A 76 32.74 -10.91 -12.89
CA PRO A 76 33.05 -10.45 -14.25
C PRO A 76 33.05 -8.92 -14.43
N ASP A 77 32.27 -8.22 -13.60
CA ASP A 77 32.20 -6.75 -13.57
C ASP A 77 33.35 -6.07 -12.80
N GLY A 78 34.30 -6.86 -12.27
CA GLY A 78 35.45 -6.36 -11.52
C GLY A 78 35.20 -6.13 -10.04
N ARG A 79 33.97 -6.32 -9.54
CA ARG A 79 33.71 -6.36 -8.08
C ARG A 79 34.55 -7.48 -7.46
N LYS A 80 34.99 -7.27 -6.22
CA LYS A 80 35.80 -8.26 -5.47
C LYS A 80 35.28 -8.40 -4.06
N ILE A 81 35.23 -9.62 -3.56
CA ILE A 81 35.02 -9.93 -2.16
C ILE A 81 36.25 -10.67 -1.65
N GLN A 82 36.88 -10.12 -0.63
CA GLN A 82 38.02 -10.70 0.07
C GLN A 82 37.56 -11.09 1.47
N GLY A 83 37.90 -12.30 1.91
CA GLY A 83 37.50 -12.75 3.24
C GLY A 83 37.93 -14.17 3.54
N GLU A 84 37.43 -14.68 4.66
CA GLU A 84 37.49 -16.10 5.01
C GLU A 84 36.41 -16.86 4.24
N TRP A 85 36.75 -18.03 3.72
CA TRP A 85 35.88 -18.93 2.98
C TRP A 85 35.78 -20.24 3.73
N GLU A 86 34.57 -20.78 3.83
CA GLU A 86 34.33 -22.09 4.46
C GLU A 86 33.36 -22.87 3.59
N ALA A 87 33.77 -24.05 3.13
CA ALA A 87 32.98 -24.92 2.26
C ALA A 87 32.35 -24.20 1.04
N GLY A 88 33.11 -23.32 0.37
CA GLY A 88 32.67 -22.60 -0.82
C GLY A 88 31.80 -21.37 -0.56
N LYS A 89 31.58 -20.98 0.70
CA LYS A 89 30.84 -19.77 1.07
C LYS A 89 31.79 -18.74 1.70
N ALA A 90 31.73 -17.50 1.23
CA ALA A 90 32.40 -16.40 1.91
C ALA A 90 31.71 -16.17 3.27
N ARG A 91 32.50 -16.15 4.34
CA ARG A 91 32.05 -15.69 5.66
C ARG A 91 31.74 -14.21 5.53
N GLU A 92 30.50 -13.83 5.78
CA GLU A 92 29.94 -12.52 5.47
C GLU A 92 30.82 -11.37 5.98
N ASP A 93 31.30 -10.52 5.07
CA ASP A 93 32.09 -9.33 5.39
C ASP A 93 31.16 -8.28 6.02
N GLU A 94 31.30 -8.10 7.33
CA GLU A 94 30.51 -7.18 8.15
C GLU A 94 30.52 -5.73 7.61
N ARG A 95 31.54 -5.35 6.81
CA ARG A 95 31.57 -4.05 6.12
C ARG A 95 30.57 -3.94 4.97
N GLN A 96 30.28 -5.03 4.26
CA GLN A 96 29.30 -5.00 3.17
C GLN A 96 27.87 -4.94 3.71
N ARG A 97 27.60 -5.59 4.85
CA ARG A 97 26.34 -5.44 5.59
C ARG A 97 26.13 -3.99 6.05
N GLN A 98 27.15 -3.40 6.69
CA GLN A 98 27.10 -2.00 7.14
C GLN A 98 27.01 -1.02 5.96
N ALA A 99 27.69 -1.26 4.83
CA ALA A 99 27.60 -0.40 3.65
C ALA A 99 26.21 -0.44 2.99
N ARG A 100 25.56 -1.62 2.93
CA ARG A 100 24.18 -1.77 2.46
C ARG A 100 23.15 -1.14 3.39
N GLU A 101 23.39 -1.17 4.70
CA GLU A 101 22.52 -0.53 5.70
C GLU A 101 22.72 1.00 5.78
N SER A 102 23.80 1.54 5.22
CA SER A 102 24.20 2.94 5.39
C SER A 102 23.77 3.92 4.30
N GLN A 103 23.25 3.51 3.13
CA GLN A 103 22.67 4.47 2.17
C GLN A 103 21.45 3.93 1.37
N PRO A 104 20.36 4.73 1.20
CA PRO A 104 20.20 6.15 1.54
C PRO A 104 19.10 6.41 2.61
N LYS A 105 19.49 6.72 3.85
CA LYS A 105 18.58 7.30 4.86
C LYS A 105 18.32 8.80 4.67
N ALA A 106 19.13 9.50 3.87
CA ALA A 106 18.99 10.94 3.66
C ALA A 106 17.84 11.31 2.71
N GLU A 107 17.62 10.54 1.64
CA GLU A 107 16.47 10.74 0.73
C GLU A 107 15.16 10.26 1.35
N GLU A 108 15.19 9.19 2.14
CA GLU A 108 14.00 8.71 2.85
C GLU A 108 13.61 9.66 4.00
N GLU A 109 14.56 10.27 4.72
CA GLU A 109 14.26 11.25 5.76
C GLU A 109 13.74 12.59 5.19
N THR A 110 14.30 13.05 4.07
CA THR A 110 13.80 14.25 3.37
C THR A 110 12.42 14.00 2.75
N ARG A 111 12.19 12.81 2.18
CA ARG A 111 10.87 12.38 1.70
C ARG A 111 9.86 12.25 2.83
N ARG A 112 10.21 11.63 3.96
CA ARG A 112 9.34 11.54 5.14
C ARG A 112 9.02 12.91 5.74
N LYS A 113 9.97 13.86 5.74
CA LYS A 113 9.71 15.25 6.16
C LYS A 113 8.75 15.96 5.20
N ALA A 114 8.95 15.83 3.89
CA ALA A 114 8.05 16.40 2.88
C ALA A 114 6.64 15.76 2.90
N GLU A 115 6.55 14.44 3.08
CA GLU A 115 5.29 13.71 3.25
C GLU A 115 4.59 14.07 4.57
N GLY A 116 5.33 14.31 5.64
CA GLY A 116 4.80 14.80 6.91
C GLY A 116 4.22 16.21 6.81
N GLU A 117 4.92 17.14 6.16
CA GLU A 117 4.44 18.51 5.96
C GLU A 117 3.22 18.58 5.02
N THR A 118 3.20 17.77 3.96
CA THR A 118 2.05 17.68 3.05
C THR A 118 0.84 17.05 3.73
N ARG A 119 1.04 15.98 4.52
CA ARG A 119 -0.01 15.35 5.32
C ARG A 119 -0.60 16.31 6.35
N GLN A 120 0.23 17.07 7.07
CA GLN A 120 -0.26 18.07 8.03
C GLN A 120 -1.09 19.18 7.36
N LYS A 121 -0.71 19.62 6.15
CA LYS A 121 -1.50 20.60 5.39
C LYS A 121 -2.85 20.04 4.95
N VAL A 122 -2.89 18.80 4.46
CA VAL A 122 -4.13 18.13 4.05
C VAL A 122 -5.04 17.87 5.25
N GLU A 123 -4.49 17.42 6.38
CA GLU A 123 -5.26 17.20 7.62
C GLU A 123 -5.81 18.51 8.19
N ALA A 124 -5.03 19.60 8.16
CA ALA A 124 -5.48 20.92 8.61
C ALA A 124 -6.59 21.50 7.72
N GLU A 125 -6.50 21.31 6.39
CA GLU A 125 -7.54 21.73 5.46
C GLU A 125 -8.82 20.91 5.63
N ALA A 126 -8.69 19.59 5.84
CA ALA A 126 -9.82 18.72 6.15
C ALA A 126 -10.52 19.12 7.47
N HIS A 127 -9.75 19.46 8.50
CA HIS A 127 -10.30 19.92 9.78
C HIS A 127 -11.07 21.24 9.61
N ARG A 128 -10.50 22.23 8.90
CA ARG A 128 -11.20 23.49 8.63
C ARG A 128 -12.50 23.29 7.87
N LYS A 129 -12.48 22.42 6.86
CA LYS A 129 -13.67 22.11 6.07
C LYS A 129 -14.75 21.41 6.89
N ALA A 130 -14.36 20.46 7.74
CA ALA A 130 -15.27 19.77 8.65
C ALA A 130 -15.87 20.73 9.70
N GLU A 131 -15.08 21.67 10.21
CA GLU A 131 -15.53 22.69 11.16
C GLU A 131 -16.52 23.67 10.52
N GLU A 132 -16.27 24.11 9.29
CA GLU A 132 -17.18 24.97 8.53
C GLU A 132 -18.50 24.24 8.21
N GLU A 133 -18.43 22.98 7.79
CA GLU A 133 -19.62 22.14 7.53
C GLU A 133 -20.45 21.93 8.80
N ALA A 134 -19.81 21.65 9.93
CA ALA A 134 -20.47 21.53 11.22
C ALA A 134 -21.13 22.85 11.66
N ARG A 135 -20.48 23.99 11.40
CA ARG A 135 -21.05 25.32 11.69
C ARG A 135 -22.29 25.61 10.85
N LEU A 136 -22.23 25.33 9.55
CA LEU A 136 -23.37 25.52 8.65
C LEU A 136 -24.56 24.65 9.05
N LYS A 137 -24.30 23.38 9.40
CA LYS A 137 -25.34 22.47 9.89
C LYS A 137 -25.95 22.95 11.20
N ALA A 138 -25.15 23.45 12.13
CA ALA A 138 -25.65 24.00 13.39
C ALA A 138 -26.49 25.28 13.17
N GLU A 139 -26.10 26.13 12.21
CA GLU A 139 -26.89 27.31 11.83
C GLU A 139 -28.24 26.91 11.22
N GLU A 140 -28.26 25.89 10.35
CA GLU A 140 -29.50 25.36 9.76
C GLU A 140 -30.43 24.75 10.81
N GLU A 141 -29.90 23.94 11.73
CA GLU A 141 -30.67 23.40 12.87
C GLU A 141 -31.23 24.52 13.76
N ALA A 142 -30.44 25.56 14.05
CA ALA A 142 -30.90 26.71 14.83
C ALA A 142 -32.01 27.50 14.11
N ARG A 143 -31.94 27.65 12.77
CA ARG A 143 -33.00 28.27 11.98
C ARG A 143 -34.29 27.46 12.03
N HIS A 144 -34.20 26.15 11.85
CA HIS A 144 -35.36 25.26 11.97
C HIS A 144 -35.98 25.30 13.36
N GLN A 145 -35.16 25.35 14.42
CA GLN A 145 -35.65 25.47 15.78
C GLN A 145 -36.35 26.82 16.02
N ALA A 146 -35.77 27.93 15.54
CA ALA A 146 -36.38 29.24 15.64
C ALA A 146 -37.71 29.35 14.87
N GLU A 147 -37.79 28.74 13.68
CA GLU A 147 -39.02 28.70 12.89
C GLU A 147 -40.12 27.87 13.57
N ALA A 148 -39.75 26.72 14.16
CA ALA A 148 -40.67 25.89 14.94
C ALA A 148 -41.19 26.63 16.18
N GLU A 149 -40.33 27.35 16.91
CA GLU A 149 -40.75 28.18 18.03
C GLU A 149 -41.66 29.35 17.60
N ALA A 150 -41.38 29.97 16.45
CA ALA A 150 -42.21 31.05 15.92
C ALA A 150 -43.60 30.54 15.49
N LEU A 151 -43.67 29.36 14.88
CA LEU A 151 -44.93 28.67 14.56
C LEU A 151 -45.73 28.36 15.81
N SER A 152 -45.09 27.76 16.83
CA SER A 152 -45.73 27.46 18.11
C SER A 152 -46.30 28.71 18.78
N LYS A 153 -45.58 29.83 18.76
CA LYS A 153 -46.07 31.11 19.32
C LYS A 153 -47.26 31.66 18.54
N ARG A 154 -47.26 31.56 17.21
CA ARG A 154 -48.39 31.99 16.36
C ARG A 154 -49.64 31.13 16.59
N GLU A 155 -49.47 29.82 16.77
CA GLU A 155 -50.57 28.92 17.10
C GLU A 155 -51.18 29.25 18.48
N GLU A 156 -50.33 29.54 19.47
CA GLU A 156 -50.78 29.97 20.80
C GLU A 156 -51.51 31.32 20.75
N GLU A 157 -50.97 32.30 20.01
CA GLU A 157 -51.61 33.61 19.82
C GLU A 157 -52.97 33.49 19.10
N ALA A 158 -53.05 32.64 18.07
CA ALA A 158 -54.31 32.36 17.39
C ALA A 158 -55.35 31.69 18.33
N ARG A 159 -54.91 30.78 19.20
CA ARG A 159 -55.79 30.15 20.20
C ARG A 159 -56.34 31.17 21.21
N LEU A 160 -55.50 32.09 21.66
CA LEU A 160 -55.92 33.15 22.60
C LEU A 160 -56.93 34.11 21.96
N LEU A 161 -56.76 34.44 20.67
CA LEU A 161 -57.72 35.28 19.94
C LEU A 161 -59.08 34.58 19.78
N ASP A 162 -59.09 33.28 19.49
CA ASP A 162 -60.33 32.49 19.42
C ASP A 162 -61.02 32.40 20.80
N GLU A 163 -60.25 32.23 21.88
CA GLU A 163 -60.75 32.24 23.26
C GLU A 163 -61.32 33.63 23.66
N GLU A 164 -60.71 34.73 23.19
CA GLU A 164 -61.22 36.08 23.39
C GLU A 164 -62.49 36.35 22.58
N GLU A 165 -62.57 35.87 21.34
CA GLU A 165 -63.74 36.01 20.49
C GLU A 165 -64.94 35.21 21.03
N THR A 166 -64.69 33.99 21.51
CA THR A 166 -65.71 33.16 22.16
C THR A 166 -66.20 33.79 23.47
N ARG A 167 -65.30 34.37 24.29
CA ARG A 167 -65.68 35.16 25.48
C ARG A 167 -66.54 36.37 25.12
N ARG A 168 -66.14 37.16 24.12
CA ARG A 168 -66.93 38.32 23.66
C ARG A 168 -68.31 37.92 23.16
N LYS A 169 -68.41 36.83 22.39
CA LYS A 169 -69.70 36.27 21.95
C LYS A 169 -70.58 35.87 23.14
N ALA A 170 -70.03 35.14 24.11
CA ALA A 170 -70.75 34.75 25.32
C ALA A 170 -71.19 35.96 26.15
N GLU A 171 -70.38 37.02 26.22
CA GLU A 171 -70.72 38.26 26.94
C GLU A 171 -71.83 39.05 26.22
N THR A 172 -71.83 39.08 24.88
CA THR A 172 -72.94 39.65 24.10
C THR A 172 -74.22 38.82 24.16
N GLU A 173 -74.10 37.50 24.30
CA GLU A 173 -75.24 36.58 24.43
C GLU A 173 -75.83 36.64 25.85
N ALA A 174 -75.02 36.80 26.89
CA ALA A 174 -75.44 37.02 28.28
C ALA A 174 -76.11 38.38 28.53
N ALA A 175 -75.96 39.35 27.60
CA ALA A 175 -76.63 40.65 27.66
C ALA A 175 -78.09 40.64 27.13
N LEU A 176 -78.60 39.48 26.68
CA LEU A 176 -80.00 39.32 26.30
C LEU A 176 -80.86 38.92 27.52
N PRO A 177 -82.04 39.54 27.75
CA PRO A 177 -82.86 39.24 28.92
C PRO A 177 -83.44 37.82 28.84
N ALA A 178 -83.10 37.00 29.83
CA ALA A 178 -83.59 35.64 29.98
C ALA A 178 -85.10 35.60 30.26
N THR A 179 -85.83 34.85 29.43
CA THR A 179 -87.15 34.32 29.78
C THR A 179 -87.12 32.80 29.68
N GLY A 180 -87.51 32.12 30.75
CA GLY A 180 -88.03 30.74 30.67
C GLY A 180 -87.32 29.71 31.54
N LYS A 181 -88.03 29.29 32.60
CA LYS A 181 -87.78 28.15 33.49
C LYS A 181 -87.52 26.82 32.76
N ALA A 182 -86.83 25.88 33.41
CA ALA A 182 -87.40 24.57 33.80
C ALA A 182 -86.42 23.74 34.65
N GLU A 183 -87.01 22.90 35.49
CA GLU A 183 -86.43 22.01 36.50
C GLU A 183 -85.98 20.65 35.92
N GLU A 184 -85.27 19.90 36.77
CA GLU A 184 -85.45 18.45 37.02
C GLU A 184 -84.58 17.38 36.32
N GLU A 185 -84.39 16.33 37.12
CA GLU A 185 -84.05 14.92 36.87
C GLU A 185 -82.58 14.45 36.87
N ALA A 186 -82.29 13.63 37.88
CA ALA A 186 -81.14 12.77 38.00
C ALA A 186 -81.34 11.52 37.12
N ASP A 187 -80.37 11.20 36.27
CA ASP A 187 -80.39 10.01 35.41
C ASP A 187 -79.30 9.02 35.82
N LEU A 188 -79.72 7.78 36.09
CA LEU A 188 -78.86 6.64 36.42
C LEU A 188 -78.51 5.87 35.13
N GLY A 189 -78.09 6.59 34.08
CA GLY A 189 -77.80 6.07 32.74
C GLY A 189 -76.34 6.22 32.26
N ASP A 190 -75.49 6.95 32.99
CA ASP A 190 -74.20 7.44 32.46
C ASP A 190 -73.04 6.42 32.46
N GLU A 191 -73.02 5.43 33.35
CA GLU A 191 -71.85 4.54 33.49
C GLU A 191 -71.62 3.65 32.25
N ASP A 192 -72.69 3.25 31.54
CA ASP A 192 -72.61 2.36 30.36
C ASP A 192 -72.24 3.13 29.07
N GLU A 193 -72.54 4.42 29.00
CA GLU A 193 -72.04 5.32 27.93
C GLU A 193 -70.60 5.74 28.19
N GLU A 194 -70.23 6.03 29.43
CA GLU A 194 -68.87 6.39 29.81
C GLU A 194 -67.90 5.21 29.56
N GLN A 195 -68.31 3.98 29.88
CA GLN A 195 -67.52 2.78 29.54
C GLN A 195 -67.32 2.60 28.03
N LYS A 196 -68.36 2.83 27.20
CA LYS A 196 -68.23 2.76 25.74
C LYS A 196 -67.28 3.82 25.18
N ARG A 197 -67.30 5.04 25.73
CA ARG A 197 -66.36 6.11 25.35
C ARG A 197 -64.92 5.75 25.70
N ILE A 198 -64.69 5.21 26.91
CA ILE A 198 -63.36 4.76 27.35
C ILE A 198 -62.86 3.60 26.48
N GLU A 199 -63.71 2.63 26.17
CA GLU A 199 -63.36 1.47 25.35
C GLU A 199 -63.05 1.86 23.90
N GLU A 200 -63.81 2.82 23.34
CA GLU A 200 -63.55 3.41 22.03
C GLU A 200 -62.24 4.22 22.01
N GLU A 201 -61.94 5.00 23.05
CA GLU A 201 -60.69 5.73 23.18
C GLU A 201 -59.47 4.79 23.29
N ILE A 202 -59.60 3.70 24.05
CA ILE A 202 -58.57 2.66 24.15
C ILE A 202 -58.37 2.03 22.77
N ARG A 203 -59.43 1.68 22.04
CA ARG A 203 -59.34 1.12 20.69
C ARG A 203 -58.59 2.05 19.74
N GLN A 204 -58.96 3.32 19.71
CA GLN A 204 -58.31 4.34 18.86
C GLN A 204 -56.83 4.52 19.22
N LYS A 205 -56.49 4.63 20.50
CA LYS A 205 -55.10 4.72 20.97
C LYS A 205 -54.29 3.47 20.61
N THR A 206 -54.91 2.29 20.66
CA THR A 206 -54.25 1.02 20.33
C THR A 206 -53.98 0.91 18.82
N GLU A 207 -54.93 1.31 17.97
CA GLU A 207 -54.76 1.40 16.51
C GLU A 207 -53.71 2.44 16.12
N GLU A 208 -53.72 3.61 16.75
CA GLU A 208 -52.74 4.66 16.50
C GLU A 208 -51.33 4.19 16.88
N LEU A 209 -51.18 3.51 18.02
CA LEU A 209 -49.91 2.94 18.46
C LEU A 209 -49.42 1.86 17.48
N ALA A 210 -50.32 0.99 17.00
CA ALA A 210 -49.99 -0.03 16.02
C ALA A 210 -49.55 0.59 14.69
N ARG A 211 -50.24 1.64 14.22
CA ARG A 211 -49.89 2.39 13.01
C ARG A 211 -48.53 3.05 13.13
N LYS A 212 -48.25 3.76 14.23
CA LYS A 212 -46.94 4.39 14.51
C LYS A 212 -45.82 3.35 14.56
N LYS A 213 -46.07 2.17 15.14
CA LYS A 213 -45.09 1.09 15.23
C LYS A 213 -44.80 0.46 13.86
N ALA A 214 -45.83 0.29 13.02
CA ALA A 214 -45.68 -0.18 11.65
C ALA A 214 -44.91 0.82 10.77
N GLU A 215 -45.22 2.11 10.89
CA GLU A 215 -44.50 3.16 10.17
C GLU A 215 -43.03 3.25 10.59
N ALA A 216 -42.75 3.17 11.89
CA ALA A 216 -41.37 3.13 12.40
C ALA A 216 -40.61 1.90 11.89
N ALA A 217 -41.27 0.74 11.80
CA ALA A 217 -40.66 -0.47 11.24
C ALA A 217 -40.39 -0.33 9.73
N ALA A 218 -41.28 0.30 8.96
CA ALA A 218 -41.08 0.57 7.54
C ALA A 218 -39.89 1.53 7.32
N ARG A 219 -39.84 2.65 8.05
CA ARG A 219 -38.73 3.61 7.99
C ARG A 219 -37.39 2.97 8.34
N ARG A 220 -37.35 2.05 9.31
CA ARG A 220 -36.13 1.30 9.65
C ARG A 220 -35.67 0.39 8.52
N LYS A 221 -36.58 -0.34 7.86
CA LYS A 221 -36.26 -1.20 6.72
C LYS A 221 -35.76 -0.38 5.53
N GLU A 222 -36.39 0.75 5.26
CA GLU A 222 -35.97 1.67 4.20
C GLU A 222 -34.59 2.27 4.48
N ALA A 223 -34.33 2.72 5.71
CA ALA A 223 -33.03 3.23 6.12
C ALA A 223 -31.92 2.16 6.02
N GLU A 224 -32.23 0.91 6.41
CA GLU A 224 -31.28 -0.21 6.28
C GLU A 224 -30.99 -0.53 4.80
N ALA A 225 -32.01 -0.53 3.94
CA ALA A 225 -31.85 -0.74 2.50
C ALA A 225 -31.01 0.37 1.86
N LYS A 226 -31.27 1.63 2.21
CA LYS A 226 -30.51 2.78 1.72
C LYS A 226 -29.04 2.71 2.16
N LYS A 227 -28.78 2.37 3.43
CA LYS A 227 -27.43 2.20 3.95
C LYS A 227 -26.67 1.09 3.22
N LYS A 228 -27.31 -0.05 2.96
CA LYS A 228 -26.70 -1.15 2.19
C LYS A 228 -26.37 -0.75 0.76
N ALA A 229 -27.29 -0.06 0.08
CA ALA A 229 -27.07 0.43 -1.28
C ALA A 229 -25.93 1.45 -1.36
N GLU A 230 -25.85 2.36 -0.37
CA GLU A 230 -24.78 3.35 -0.28
C GLU A 230 -23.41 2.70 0.00
N GLU A 231 -23.36 1.72 0.90
CA GLU A 231 -22.14 0.96 1.20
C GLU A 231 -21.65 0.16 -0.02
N GLU A 232 -22.57 -0.46 -0.76
CA GLU A 232 -22.25 -1.18 -1.99
C GLU A 232 -21.74 -0.24 -3.09
N ALA A 233 -22.40 0.90 -3.30
CA ALA A 233 -21.95 1.91 -4.25
C ALA A 233 -20.55 2.46 -3.89
N ARG A 234 -20.30 2.70 -2.60
CA ARG A 234 -18.99 3.12 -2.10
C ARG A 234 -17.92 2.06 -2.37
N ARG A 235 -18.22 0.78 -2.11
CA ARG A 235 -17.27 -0.33 -2.36
C ARG A 235 -16.91 -0.43 -3.84
N ILE A 236 -17.88 -0.30 -4.74
CA ILE A 236 -17.66 -0.32 -6.19
C ILE A 236 -16.77 0.86 -6.61
N ALA A 237 -17.09 2.08 -6.15
CA ALA A 237 -16.31 3.27 -6.47
C ALA A 237 -14.86 3.18 -5.95
N GLU A 238 -14.66 2.65 -4.74
CA GLU A 238 -13.34 2.44 -4.15
C GLU A 238 -12.52 1.40 -4.93
N GLU A 239 -13.13 0.28 -5.33
CA GLU A 239 -12.46 -0.74 -6.14
C GLU A 239 -12.07 -0.19 -7.52
N GLU A 240 -12.95 0.57 -8.16
CA GLU A 240 -12.66 1.21 -9.45
C GLU A 240 -11.51 2.21 -9.34
N ALA A 241 -11.51 3.06 -8.30
CA ALA A 241 -10.44 4.00 -8.04
C ALA A 241 -9.10 3.29 -7.79
N ARG A 242 -9.11 2.18 -7.02
CA ARG A 242 -7.92 1.37 -6.77
C ARG A 242 -7.38 0.76 -8.07
N ARG A 243 -8.24 0.19 -8.92
CA ARG A 243 -7.83 -0.38 -10.21
C ARG A 243 -7.18 0.67 -11.12
N LYS A 244 -7.77 1.87 -11.21
CA LYS A 244 -7.20 2.96 -12.00
C LYS A 244 -5.83 3.40 -11.49
N ALA A 245 -5.68 3.53 -10.17
CA ALA A 245 -4.40 3.90 -9.56
C ALA A 245 -3.32 2.83 -9.77
N GLU A 246 -3.69 1.54 -9.67
CA GLU A 246 -2.78 0.42 -9.91
C GLU A 246 -2.33 0.35 -11.39
N GLU A 247 -3.26 0.54 -12.34
CA GLU A 247 -2.95 0.59 -13.76
C GLU A 247 -2.02 1.75 -14.11
N GLU A 248 -2.27 2.93 -13.53
CA GLU A 248 -1.41 4.10 -13.72
C GLU A 248 -0.01 3.88 -13.13
N ALA A 249 0.09 3.33 -11.92
CA ALA A 249 1.37 3.00 -11.30
C ALA A 249 2.15 1.98 -12.13
N ARG A 250 1.46 0.96 -12.67
CA ARG A 250 2.07 -0.02 -13.58
C ARG A 250 2.60 0.63 -14.85
N ARG A 251 1.83 1.53 -15.46
CA ARG A 251 2.25 2.26 -16.68
C ARG A 251 3.51 3.10 -16.42
N ILE A 252 3.57 3.79 -15.29
CA ILE A 252 4.73 4.59 -14.89
C ILE A 252 5.95 3.69 -14.68
N ALA A 253 5.79 2.58 -13.95
CA ALA A 253 6.88 1.65 -13.69
C ALA A 253 7.40 0.98 -14.98
N GLU A 254 6.51 0.63 -15.90
CA GLU A 254 6.87 0.06 -17.20
C GLU A 254 7.62 1.07 -18.08
N GLU A 255 7.17 2.33 -18.11
CA GLU A 255 7.88 3.39 -18.84
C GLU A 255 9.27 3.66 -18.25
N GLU A 256 9.38 3.70 -16.92
CA GLU A 256 10.66 3.89 -16.24
C GLU A 256 11.63 2.73 -16.51
N ALA A 257 11.14 1.49 -16.44
CA ALA A 257 11.91 0.30 -16.77
C ALA A 257 12.38 0.33 -18.23
N ARG A 258 11.51 0.74 -19.16
CA ARG A 258 11.86 0.89 -20.57
C ARG A 258 12.94 1.95 -20.77
N ARG A 259 12.81 3.12 -20.15
CA ARG A 259 13.82 4.19 -20.22
C ARG A 259 15.18 3.74 -19.69
N LYS A 260 15.19 3.04 -18.54
CA LYS A 260 16.42 2.47 -17.96
C LYS A 260 17.07 1.44 -18.89
N ALA A 261 16.27 0.54 -19.46
CA ALA A 261 16.78 -0.47 -20.40
C ALA A 261 17.33 0.17 -21.68
N GLU A 262 16.66 1.19 -22.22
CA GLU A 262 17.11 1.94 -23.39
C GLU A 262 18.41 2.69 -23.13
N GLU A 263 18.52 3.35 -21.97
CA GLU A 263 19.74 4.03 -21.56
C GLU A 263 20.90 3.04 -21.37
N GLU A 264 20.67 1.91 -20.72
CA GLU A 264 21.69 0.86 -20.54
C GLU A 264 22.14 0.29 -21.90
N ALA A 265 21.20 0.05 -22.82
CA ALA A 265 21.52 -0.40 -24.18
C ALA A 265 22.34 0.65 -24.95
N ARG A 266 22.01 1.93 -24.82
CA ARG A 266 22.75 3.05 -25.42
C ARG A 266 24.19 3.11 -24.89
N LEU A 267 24.37 3.03 -23.58
CA LEU A 267 25.68 3.05 -22.94
C LEU A 267 26.54 1.86 -23.36
N LYS A 268 25.96 0.65 -23.45
CA LYS A 268 26.67 -0.54 -23.95
C LYS A 268 27.10 -0.37 -25.41
N ALA A 269 26.22 0.16 -26.26
CA ALA A 269 26.54 0.41 -27.67
C ALA A 269 27.65 1.46 -27.83
N GLU A 270 27.61 2.53 -27.03
CA GLU A 270 28.64 3.58 -27.00
C GLU A 270 29.99 3.03 -26.54
N GLU A 271 30.01 2.21 -25.47
CA GLU A 271 31.23 1.58 -24.99
C GLU A 271 31.83 0.63 -26.05
N GLU A 272 31.00 -0.18 -26.71
CA GLU A 272 31.44 -1.09 -27.76
C GLU A 272 32.01 -0.32 -28.96
N ALA A 273 31.36 0.77 -29.38
CA ALA A 273 31.87 1.63 -30.44
C ALA A 273 33.22 2.26 -30.06
N ARG A 274 33.37 2.73 -28.81
CA ARG A 274 34.63 3.29 -28.30
C ARG A 274 35.74 2.24 -28.30
N ARG A 275 35.47 1.02 -27.84
CA ARG A 275 36.44 -0.09 -27.84
C ARG A 275 36.90 -0.43 -29.26
N LYS A 276 35.96 -0.52 -30.23
CA LYS A 276 36.29 -0.79 -31.63
C LYS A 276 37.17 0.31 -32.23
N ALA A 277 36.84 1.58 -31.98
CA ALA A 277 37.62 2.71 -32.46
C ALA A 277 39.04 2.74 -31.86
N GLU A 278 39.17 2.44 -30.57
CA GLU A 278 40.48 2.35 -29.89
C GLU A 278 41.33 1.20 -30.44
N GLU A 279 40.73 0.03 -30.66
CA GLU A 279 41.43 -1.11 -31.25
C GLU A 279 41.88 -0.82 -32.68
N GLU A 280 41.04 -0.18 -33.50
CA GLU A 280 41.38 0.23 -34.86
C GLU A 280 42.53 1.25 -34.87
N ALA A 281 42.49 2.24 -33.97
CA ALA A 281 43.55 3.23 -33.83
C ALA A 281 44.88 2.57 -33.42
N ARG A 282 44.84 1.62 -32.48
CA ARG A 282 46.03 0.86 -32.05
C ARG A 282 46.61 0.04 -33.20
N ARG A 283 45.77 -0.68 -33.96
CA ARG A 283 46.21 -1.45 -35.13
C ARG A 283 46.86 -0.57 -36.19
N LYS A 284 46.28 0.60 -36.49
CA LYS A 284 46.87 1.57 -37.43
C LYS A 284 48.23 2.09 -36.96
N ALA A 285 48.35 2.43 -35.68
CA ALA A 285 49.61 2.89 -35.09
C ALA A 285 50.69 1.79 -35.14
N GLU A 286 50.34 0.54 -34.83
CA GLU A 286 51.26 -0.61 -34.89
C GLU A 286 51.70 -0.95 -36.32
N GLU A 287 50.80 -0.82 -37.29
CA GLU A 287 51.14 -1.00 -38.71
C GLU A 287 52.07 0.13 -39.19
N GLU A 288 51.83 1.37 -38.77
CA GLU A 288 52.67 2.52 -39.10
C GLU A 288 54.08 2.40 -38.50
N THR A 289 54.20 1.96 -37.24
CA THR A 289 55.52 1.71 -36.63
C THR A 289 56.25 0.57 -37.33
N ARG A 290 55.56 -0.50 -37.73
CA ARG A 290 56.16 -1.61 -38.49
C ARG A 290 56.61 -1.21 -39.89
N ARG A 291 55.93 -0.25 -40.55
CA ARG A 291 56.35 0.27 -41.87
C ARG A 291 57.57 1.20 -41.79
N LYS A 292 57.83 1.80 -40.62
CA LYS A 292 58.95 2.73 -40.39
C LYS A 292 60.21 2.06 -39.84
N ALA A 293 60.11 0.80 -39.37
CA ALA A 293 61.21 -0.02 -38.86
C ALA A 293 61.79 -0.91 -39.96
#